data_AF-A0A1I7WQB5-F1
#
_entry.id   AF-A0A1I7WQB5-F1
#
_cell.length_a   1.000
_cell.length_b   1.000
_cell.length_c   1.000
_cell.angle_alpha   90.00
_cell.angle_beta   90.00
_cell.angle_gamma   90.00
#
_symmetry.space_group_name_H-M   'P 1'
#
loop_
_entity.id
_entity.type
_entity.pdbx_description
1 polymer ?
#
loop_
_entity_poly.entity_id
_entity_poly.type
_entity_poly.pdbx_seq_one_letter_code
_entity_poly.pdbx_strand_id
1 'polypeptide(L)' 'MWFEQFYSGIITIGFVAGACYMSYPFNKWDVGRAFRRNYCTTRRVELSKRDHRLTGNQYVISGLESISDS' A
#
# COMPACT_ATOMS: atom_id res chain seq x y z
N MET A 1 26.98 -30.94 -9.57
CA MET A 1 26.36 -31.75 -8.47
C MET A 1 25.05 -31.08 -8.06
N TRP A 2 24.16 -31.76 -7.33
CA TRP A 2 22.81 -31.25 -7.01
C TRP A 2 22.82 -29.89 -6.27
N PHE A 3 23.88 -29.59 -5.52
CA PHE A 3 24.02 -28.32 -4.80
C PHE A 3 24.19 -27.09 -5.72
N GLU A 4 24.61 -27.25 -6.97
CA GLU A 4 24.73 -26.09 -7.88
C GLU A 4 23.37 -25.52 -8.27
N GLN A 5 22.30 -26.29 -8.07
CA GLN A 5 20.93 -25.81 -8.23
C GLN A 5 20.55 -24.75 -7.19
N PHE A 6 21.24 -24.69 -6.03
CA PHE A 6 20.97 -23.68 -5.01
C PHE A 6 21.22 -22.26 -5.53
N TYR A 7 22.20 -22.06 -6.41
CA TYR A 7 22.47 -20.73 -6.98
C TYR A 7 21.29 -20.24 -7.81
N SER A 8 20.76 -21.09 -8.69
CA SER A 8 19.56 -20.78 -9.47
C SER A 8 18.33 -20.55 -8.58
N GLY A 9 18.18 -21.35 -7.52
CA GLY A 9 17.11 -21.20 -6.54
C GLY A 9 17.17 -19.86 -5.79
N ILE A 10 18.34 -19.47 -5.28
CA ILE A 10 18.53 -18.20 -4.56
C ILE A 10 18.23 -17.00 -5.47
N ILE A 11 18.73 -17.04 -6.71
CA ILE A 11 18.45 -15.98 -7.70
C ILE A 11 16.95 -15.87 -7.94
N THR A 12 16.28 -17.00 -8.16
CA THR A 12 14.82 -17.04 -8.39
C THR A 12 14.06 -16.47 -7.20
N ILE A 13 14.38 -16.90 -5.98
CA ILE A 13 13.76 -16.39 -4.75
C ILE A 13 14.01 -14.89 -4.60
N GLY A 14 15.22 -14.40 -4.89
CA GLY A 14 15.56 -12.99 -4.85
C GLY A 14 14.68 -12.14 -5.78
N PHE A 15 14.47 -12.58 -7.02
CA PHE A 15 13.58 -11.88 -7.95
C PHE A 15 12.12 -11.91 -7.52
N VAL A 16 11.61 -13.06 -7.05
CA VAL A 16 10.22 -13.18 -6.57
C VAL A 16 10.01 -12.30 -5.35
N ALA A 17 10.92 -12.35 -4.36
CA ALA A 17 10.88 -11.50 -3.19
C ALA A 17 10.93 -10.02 -3.58
N GLY A 18 11.86 -9.65 -4.47
CA GLY A 18 11.93 -8.32 -5.05
C GLY A 18 10.57 -7.87 -5.57
N ALA A 19 9.99 -8.62 -6.51
CA ALA A 19 8.69 -8.30 -7.10
C ALA A 19 7.57 -8.15 -6.05
N CYS A 20 7.51 -9.04 -5.04
CA CYS A 20 6.53 -8.96 -3.96
C CYS A 20 6.68 -7.69 -3.10
N TYR A 21 7.91 -7.28 -2.79
CA TYR A 21 8.19 -6.17 -1.88
C TYR A 21 8.38 -4.81 -2.57
N MET A 22 8.58 -4.78 -3.90
CA MET A 22 8.78 -3.52 -4.65
C MET A 22 7.62 -2.53 -4.49
N SER A 23 6.40 -3.00 -4.23
CA SER A 23 5.26 -2.12 -4.00
C SER A 23 5.43 -1.19 -2.80
N TYR A 24 6.18 -1.62 -1.77
CA TYR A 24 6.39 -0.84 -0.54
C TYR A 24 7.09 0.51 -0.78
N PRO A 25 8.30 0.56 -1.37
CA PRO A 25 8.99 1.84 -1.62
C PRO A 25 8.19 2.75 -2.54
N PHE A 26 7.56 2.20 -3.59
CA PHE A 26 6.73 3.00 -4.51
C PHE A 26 5.51 3.62 -3.81
N ASN A 27 4.83 2.87 -2.94
CA ASN A 27 3.70 3.41 -2.18
C ASN A 27 4.13 4.53 -1.22
N LYS A 28 5.29 4.36 -0.57
CA LYS A 28 5.84 5.38 0.33
C LYS A 28 6.20 6.67 -0.41
N TRP A 29 6.80 6.57 -1.60
CA TRP A 29 7.15 7.73 -2.40
C TRP A 29 5.95 8.41 -3.06
N ASP A 30 4.97 7.66 -3.52
CA ASP A 30 3.79 8.20 -4.21
C ASP A 30 2.79 8.85 -3.24
N VAL A 31 2.38 8.12 -2.20
CA VAL A 31 1.25 8.54 -1.33
C VAL A 31 1.63 8.69 0.14
N GLY A 32 2.92 8.58 0.50
CA GLY A 32 3.41 8.71 1.88
C GLY A 32 3.08 7.53 2.80
N ARG A 33 2.36 6.50 2.32
CA ARG A 33 1.94 5.34 3.10
C ARG A 33 2.57 4.05 2.60
N ALA A 34 2.87 3.14 3.53
CA ALA A 34 3.43 1.82 3.20
C ALA A 34 2.47 0.95 2.38
N PHE A 35 1.17 1.06 2.67
CA PHE A 35 0.14 0.19 2.13
C PHE A 35 -0.95 1.02 1.46
N ARG A 36 -1.40 0.58 0.28
CA ARG A 36 -2.57 1.15 -0.39
C ARG A 36 -3.86 0.65 0.25
N ARG A 37 -4.94 1.40 0.06
CA ARG A 37 -6.27 0.98 0.50
C ARG A 37 -6.74 -0.22 -0.33
N ASN A 38 -7.37 -1.17 0.34
CA ASN A 38 -8.00 -2.31 -0.29
C ASN A 38 -9.48 -1.97 -0.58
N TYR A 39 -9.88 -2.13 -1.84
CA TYR A 39 -11.20 -1.79 -2.39
C TYR A 39 -12.09 -3.00 -2.67
N CYS A 40 -11.80 -4.19 -2.12
CA CYS A 40 -12.50 -5.44 -2.40
C CYS A 40 -14.00 -5.46 -2.06
N THR A 41 -14.57 -4.39 -1.49
CA THR A 41 -16.02 -4.26 -1.27
C THR A 41 -16.51 -2.87 -1.67
N THR A 42 -17.76 -2.79 -2.12
CA THR A 42 -18.44 -1.53 -2.48
C THR A 42 -18.38 -0.52 -1.34
N ARG A 43 -18.65 -0.97 -0.10
CA ARG A 43 -18.56 -0.14 1.10
C ARG A 43 -17.18 0.50 1.30
N ARG A 44 -16.09 -0.22 1.02
CA ARG A 44 -14.72 0.33 1.15
C ARG A 44 -14.40 1.36 0.07
N VAL A 45 -14.96 1.18 -1.12
CA VAL A 45 -14.89 2.16 -2.21
C VAL A 45 -15.64 3.44 -1.83
N GLU A 46 -16.87 3.31 -1.33
CA GLU A 46 -17.70 4.44 -0.90
C GLU A 46 -17.04 5.26 0.22
N LEU A 47 -16.52 4.58 1.24
CA LEU A 47 -15.79 5.24 2.33
C LEU A 47 -14.53 5.96 1.85
N SER A 48 -13.81 5.39 0.87
CA SER A 48 -12.63 6.06 0.32
C SER A 48 -12.98 7.28 -0.53
N LYS A 49 -14.11 7.23 -1.26
CA LYS A 49 -14.66 8.41 -1.95
C LYS A 49 -15.10 9.49 -0.95
N ARG A 50 -15.70 9.10 0.18
CA ARG A 50 -16.03 10.03 1.28
C ARG A 50 -14.76 10.73 1.78
N ASP A 51 -13.72 9.97 2.09
CA ASP A 51 -12.46 10.55 2.61
C ASP A 51 -11.82 11.50 1.59
N HIS A 52 -11.80 11.12 0.30
CA HIS A 52 -11.33 12.03 -0.76
C HIS A 52 -12.15 13.33 -0.84
N ARG A 53 -13.47 13.28 -0.63
CA ARG A 53 -14.31 14.50 -0.64
C ARG A 53 -14.04 15.40 0.56
N LEU A 54 -13.67 14.83 1.70
CA LEU A 54 -13.40 15.57 2.93
C LEU A 54 -12.03 16.27 2.90
N THR A 55 -11.00 15.60 2.39
CA THR A 55 -9.60 16.07 2.50
C THR A 55 -8.93 16.36 1.16
N GLY A 56 -9.63 16.15 0.03
CA GLY A 56 -9.05 16.21 -1.32
C GLY A 56 -8.12 15.04 -1.65
N ASN A 57 -7.78 14.19 -0.68
CA ASN A 57 -6.91 13.03 -0.85
C ASN A 57 -7.28 11.92 0.16
N GLN A 58 -7.77 10.79 -0.34
CA GLN A 58 -8.17 9.61 0.45
C GLN A 58 -7.10 9.04 1.41
N TYR A 59 -5.83 9.45 1.29
CA TYR A 59 -4.75 9.02 2.19
C TYR A 59 -4.46 10.01 3.34
N VAL A 60 -5.06 11.21 3.30
CA VAL A 60 -5.04 12.18 4.40
C VAL A 60 -6.18 11.85 5.37
N ILE A 61 -5.86 11.68 6.65
CA ILE A 61 -6.85 11.37 7.70
C ILE A 61 -7.32 12.68 8.32
N SER A 62 -8.63 12.85 8.41
CA SER A 62 -9.27 13.89 9.23
C SER A 62 -9.50 13.31 10.63
N GLY A 63 -8.77 13.78 11.63
CA GLY A 63 -8.98 13.37 13.03
C GLY A 63 -10.00 14.25 13.74
N LEU A 64 -10.08 14.12 15.07
CA LEU A 64 -11.04 14.87 15.88
C LEU A 64 -10.76 16.38 15.89
N GLU A 65 -9.52 16.78 15.64
CA GLU A 65 -9.09 18.16 15.48
C GLU A 65 -9.76 18.89 14.31
N SER A 66 -10.34 18.14 13.36
CA SER A 66 -11.08 18.72 12.23
C SER A 66 -12.53 19.08 12.56
N ILE A 67 -12.99 18.74 13.76
CA ILE A 67 -14.36 18.97 14.22
C ILE A 67 -14.36 20.27 15.03
N SER A 68 -15.26 21.21 14.69
CA SER A 68 -15.43 22.45 15.45
C SER A 68 -16.07 22.16 16.80
N ASP A 69 -15.50 22.71 17.88
CA ASP A 69 -16.14 22.77 19.19
C ASP A 69 -17.26 23.82 19.13
N SER A 70 -18.45 23.38 18.73
CA SER A 70 -19.68 24.18 18.80
C SER A 70 -20.15 24.36 20.23
#